data_AF-A0A523HT57-F1
#
_entry.id   AF-A0A523HT57-F1
#
_cell.length_a   1.000
_cell.length_b   1.000
_cell.length_c   1.000
_cell.angle_alpha   90.00
_cell.angle_beta   90.00
_cell.angle_gamma   90.00
#
_symmetry.space_group_name_H-M   'P 1'
#
loop_
_entity.id
_entity.type
_entity.pdbx_description
1 polymer ?
#
loop_
_entity_poly.entity_id
_entity_poly.type
_entity_poly.pdbx_seq_one_letter_code
_entity_poly.pdbx_strand_id
1 'polypeptide(L)'
;MNDNDTPKDDEAIPEYFIVTDTLDLHGFFPEQVPEVVEEFIRNALSLQLAQVTIIHGKGKSKLKYLVRKALAGNENVLEFGDARPEFGGWGRTIVVLKQRQDVSPKQQRPRDD
;
A
#
# COMPACT_ATOMS: atom_id res chain seq x y z
N MET A 1 23.04 -13.35 -45.39
CA MET A 1 21.70 -12.91 -44.94
C MET A 1 21.27 -13.87 -43.86
N ASN A 2 21.15 -13.40 -42.62
CA ASN A 2 20.59 -14.18 -41.53
C ASN A 2 19.58 -13.29 -40.83
N ASP A 3 18.38 -13.23 -41.40
CA ASP A 3 17.27 -12.38 -40.96
C ASP A 3 16.51 -13.13 -39.85
N ASN A 4 17.14 -13.29 -38.70
CA ASN A 4 16.47 -13.85 -37.52
C ASN A 4 16.69 -12.96 -36.29
N ASP A 5 16.42 -11.67 -36.48
CA ASP A 5 16.39 -10.65 -35.42
C ASP A 5 15.01 -9.99 -35.39
N THR A 6 13.95 -10.79 -35.52
CA THR A 6 12.61 -10.33 -35.17
C THR A 6 12.57 -10.32 -33.64
N PRO A 7 12.39 -9.16 -32.99
CA PRO A 7 12.10 -9.15 -31.57
C PRO A 7 10.80 -9.93 -31.43
N LYS A 8 10.85 -11.06 -30.73
CA LYS A 8 9.63 -11.73 -30.30
C LYS A 8 8.86 -10.72 -29.46
N ASP A 9 7.54 -10.74 -29.55
CA ASP A 9 6.58 -9.95 -28.78
C ASP A 9 6.66 -10.28 -27.27
N ASP A 10 7.86 -10.31 -26.68
CA ASP A 10 8.15 -10.73 -25.34
C ASP A 10 8.04 -9.49 -24.43
N GLU A 11 6.88 -9.36 -23.79
CA GLU A 11 6.49 -8.40 -22.74
C GLU A 11 6.07 -6.99 -23.20
N ALA A 12 4.92 -6.90 -23.87
CA ALA A 12 4.21 -5.62 -24.00
C ALA A 12 3.82 -5.10 -22.60
N ILE A 13 4.52 -4.07 -22.11
CA ILE A 13 4.12 -3.30 -20.93
C ILE A 13 2.75 -2.67 -21.25
N PRO A 14 1.74 -2.84 -20.37
CA PRO A 14 0.41 -2.32 -20.65
C PRO A 14 0.44 -0.79 -20.85
N GLU A 15 -0.36 -0.30 -21.81
CA GLU A 15 -0.44 1.12 -22.16
C GLU A 15 -0.84 1.99 -20.96
N TYR A 16 -1.59 1.43 -20.01
CA TYR A 16 -1.93 2.07 -18.73
C TYR A 16 -2.11 1.03 -17.63
N PHE A 17 -1.94 1.46 -16.38
CA PHE A 17 -2.26 0.69 -15.18
C PHE A 17 -3.30 1.43 -14.33
N ILE A 18 -4.20 0.68 -13.70
CA ILE A 18 -5.20 1.23 -12.78
C ILE A 18 -4.57 1.26 -11.39
N VAL A 19 -4.48 2.47 -10.82
CA VAL A 19 -4.11 2.63 -9.42
C VAL A 19 -5.35 2.46 -8.56
N THR A 20 -5.27 1.61 -7.54
CA THR A 20 -6.38 1.35 -6.61
C THR A 20 -5.96 1.68 -5.18
N ASP A 21 -6.94 1.79 -4.30
CA ASP A 21 -6.77 1.92 -2.85
C ASP A 21 -6.51 0.57 -2.16
N THR A 22 -6.25 -0.50 -2.93
CA THR A 22 -6.20 -1.87 -2.44
C THR A 22 -4.91 -2.57 -2.84
N LEU A 23 -4.24 -3.17 -1.86
CA LEU A 23 -3.07 -4.03 -2.04
C LEU A 23 -3.45 -5.49 -1.79
N ASP A 24 -3.23 -6.37 -2.76
CA ASP A 24 -3.42 -7.83 -2.60
C ASP A 24 -2.07 -8.54 -2.39
N LEU A 25 -1.94 -9.25 -1.28
CA LEU A 25 -0.73 -9.94 -0.84
C LEU A 25 -0.76 -11.46 -1.06
N HIS A 26 -1.79 -12.05 -1.68
CA HIS A 26 -1.87 -13.52 -1.86
C HIS A 26 -0.70 -14.11 -2.66
N GLY A 27 -0.13 -13.33 -3.59
CA GLY A 27 0.98 -13.76 -4.44
C GLY A 27 2.38 -13.41 -3.88
N PHE A 28 2.47 -12.72 -2.75
CA PHE A 28 3.75 -12.23 -2.23
C PHE A 28 4.41 -13.22 -1.28
N PHE A 29 5.73 -13.30 -1.37
CA PHE A 29 6.51 -14.01 -0.36
C PHE A 29 6.48 -13.22 0.96
N PRO A 30 6.39 -13.89 2.12
CA PRO A 30 6.33 -13.22 3.42
C PRO A 30 7.48 -12.22 3.66
N GLU A 31 8.66 -12.49 3.12
CA GLU A 31 9.85 -11.67 3.27
C GLU A 31 9.72 -10.32 2.52
N GLN A 32 8.88 -10.26 1.49
CA GLN A 32 8.61 -9.04 0.71
C GLN A 32 7.55 -8.14 1.36
N VAL A 33 6.69 -8.70 2.22
CA VAL A 33 5.53 -7.98 2.78
C VAL A 33 5.91 -6.65 3.43
N PRO A 34 6.94 -6.55 4.29
CA PRO A 34 7.23 -5.28 4.95
C PRO A 34 7.55 -4.15 3.96
N GLU A 35 8.38 -4.44 2.95
CA GLU A 35 8.78 -3.47 1.94
C GLU A 35 7.61 -3.07 1.04
N VAL A 36 6.82 -4.05 0.58
CA VAL A 36 5.66 -3.82 -0.29
C VAL A 36 4.59 -2.99 0.42
N VAL A 37 4.33 -3.27 1.71
CA VAL A 37 3.38 -2.49 2.50
C VAL A 37 3.87 -1.07 2.67
N GLU A 38 5.15 -0.87 3.00
CA GLU A 38 5.73 0.47 3.17
C GLU A 38 5.63 1.31 1.87
N GLU A 39 6.00 0.72 0.73
CA GLU A 39 5.91 1.37 -0.58
C GLU A 39 4.45 1.67 -0.98
N PHE A 40 3.53 0.75 -0.69
CA PHE A 40 2.11 0.97 -0.92
C PHE A 40 1.58 2.16 -0.11
N ILE A 41 1.97 2.29 1.16
CA ILE A 41 1.57 3.42 2.01
C ILE A 41 2.13 4.73 1.46
N ARG A 42 3.40 4.76 1.01
CA ARG A 42 3.98 5.95 0.36
C ARG A 42 3.20 6.36 -0.88
N ASN A 43 2.83 5.40 -1.73
CA ASN A 43 2.05 5.66 -2.93
C ASN A 43 0.63 6.14 -2.60
N ALA A 44 -0.01 5.58 -1.59
CA ALA A 44 -1.33 6.03 -1.14
C ALA A 44 -1.28 7.50 -0.64
N LEU A 45 -0.22 7.89 0.06
CA LEU A 45 -0.02 9.26 0.53
C LEU A 45 0.22 10.24 -0.62
N SER A 46 1.00 9.85 -1.64
CA SER A 46 1.25 10.72 -2.81
C SER A 46 -0.04 11.00 -3.60
N LEU A 47 -0.97 10.04 -3.58
CA LEU A 47 -2.29 10.11 -4.17
C LEU A 47 -3.35 10.71 -3.23
N GLN A 48 -2.97 11.12 -2.02
CA GLN A 48 -3.86 11.75 -1.03
C GLN A 48 -5.06 10.86 -0.66
N LEU A 49 -4.85 9.54 -0.59
CA LEU A 49 -5.86 8.61 -0.10
C LEU A 49 -5.97 8.71 1.42
N ALA A 50 -7.20 8.82 1.93
CA ALA A 50 -7.48 8.83 3.36
C ALA A 50 -7.47 7.43 3.99
N GLN A 51 -7.82 6.43 3.19
CA GLN A 51 -7.98 5.05 3.63
C GLN A 51 -7.54 4.11 2.51
N VAL A 52 -6.90 3.01 2.89
CA VAL A 52 -6.55 1.91 1.98
C VAL A 52 -6.89 0.56 2.59
N THR A 53 -6.96 -0.46 1.74
CA THR A 53 -7.22 -1.84 2.14
C THR A 53 -6.06 -2.75 1.76
N ILE A 54 -5.60 -3.57 2.71
CA ILE A 54 -4.61 -4.62 2.45
C ILE A 54 -5.28 -5.98 2.58
N ILE A 55 -5.30 -6.75 1.49
CA ILE A 55 -5.84 -8.11 1.43
C ILE A 55 -4.69 -9.08 1.62
N HIS A 56 -4.72 -9.89 2.67
CA HIS A 56 -3.69 -10.89 2.96
C HIS A 56 -4.25 -12.29 3.18
N GLY A 57 -5.55 -12.45 2.94
CA GLY A 57 -6.27 -13.70 3.10
C GLY A 57 -6.42 -14.16 4.56
N LYS A 58 -7.14 -15.27 4.73
CA LYS A 58 -7.48 -15.91 6.01
C LYS A 58 -6.59 -17.11 6.34
N GLY A 59 -5.36 -17.16 5.83
CA GLY A 59 -4.46 -18.31 6.03
C GLY A 59 -4.03 -18.51 7.50
N LYS A 60 -2.80 -18.98 7.74
CA LYS A 60 -2.21 -19.11 9.09
C LYS A 60 -1.87 -17.77 9.78
N SER A 61 -2.48 -16.66 9.35
CA SER A 61 -2.22 -15.30 9.83
C SER A 61 -0.77 -14.79 9.74
N LYS A 62 0.15 -15.49 9.03
CA LYS A 62 1.54 -15.04 8.86
C LYS A 62 1.60 -13.68 8.15
N LEU A 63 0.92 -13.56 7.00
CA LEU A 63 0.86 -12.29 6.26
C LEU A 63 0.17 -11.19 7.08
N LYS A 64 -0.93 -11.51 7.77
CA LYS A 64 -1.60 -10.58 8.70
C LYS A 64 -0.63 -10.04 9.76
N TYR A 65 0.15 -10.91 10.41
CA TYR A 65 1.12 -10.51 11.41
C TYR A 65 2.17 -9.55 10.82
N LEU A 66 2.70 -9.87 9.64
CA LEU A 66 3.71 -9.03 8.98
C LEU A 66 3.15 -7.67 8.57
N VAL A 67 1.93 -7.63 8.00
CA VAL A 67 1.22 -6.39 7.68
C VAL A 67 1.06 -5.53 8.92
N ARG A 68 0.49 -6.09 10.00
CA ARG A 68 0.28 -5.35 11.25
C ARG A 68 1.58 -4.86 11.87
N LYS A 69 2.66 -5.63 11.78
CA LYS A 69 4.00 -5.24 12.25
C LYS A 69 4.55 -4.07 11.45
N ALA A 70 4.43 -4.10 10.12
CA ALA A 70 4.84 -3.00 9.24
C ALA A 70 4.03 -1.72 9.54
N LEU A 71 2.70 -1.83 9.63
CA LEU A 71 1.80 -0.71 9.91
C LEU A 71 2.06 -0.08 11.29
N ALA A 72 2.32 -0.88 12.32
CA ALA A 72 2.60 -0.38 13.66
C ALA A 72 3.89 0.46 13.76
N GLY A 73 4.84 0.23 12.85
CA GLY A 73 6.09 0.98 12.77
C GLY A 73 6.03 2.20 11.85
N ASN A 74 4.94 2.40 11.12
CA ASN A 74 4.83 3.46 10.12
C ASN A 74 4.18 4.72 10.70
N GLU A 75 4.92 5.83 10.71
CA GLU A 75 4.46 7.09 11.29
C GLU A 75 3.30 7.75 10.53
N ASN A 76 3.02 7.34 9.28
CA ASN A 76 1.95 7.90 8.46
C ASN A 76 0.61 7.19 8.66
N VAL A 77 0.58 6.11 9.44
CA VAL A 77 -0.65 5.37 9.77
C VAL A 77 -1.28 5.98 11.03
N LEU A 78 -2.57 6.31 10.96
CA LEU A 78 -3.36 6.77 12.12
C LEU A 78 -3.90 5.58 12.92
N GLU A 79 -4.56 4.65 12.23
CA GLU A 79 -5.11 3.44 12.82
C GLU A 79 -5.24 2.34 11.77
N PHE A 80 -5.32 1.10 12.24
CA PHE A 80 -5.59 -0.04 11.37
C PHE A 80 -6.33 -1.16 12.11
N GLY A 81 -7.20 -1.84 11.39
CA GLY A 81 -8.10 -2.85 11.95
C GLY A 81 -8.52 -3.88 10.93
N ASP A 82 -9.11 -4.97 11.42
CA ASP A 82 -9.75 -5.95 10.53
C ASP A 82 -10.93 -5.28 9.83
N ALA A 83 -11.17 -5.64 8.57
CA ALA A 83 -12.39 -5.21 7.89
C ALA A 83 -13.64 -5.78 8.58
N ARG A 84 -14.80 -5.17 8.33
CA ARG A 84 -16.09 -5.72 8.77
C ARG A 84 -16.31 -7.11 8.16
N PRO A 85 -17.04 -8.03 8.82
CA PRO A 85 -17.28 -9.39 8.31
C PRO A 85 -17.79 -9.44 6.87
N GLU A 86 -18.76 -8.57 6.53
CA GLU A 86 -19.36 -8.40 5.20
C GLU A 86 -18.37 -7.91 4.12
N PHE A 87 -17.26 -7.31 4.53
CA PHE A 87 -16.19 -6.86 3.64
C PHE A 87 -14.97 -7.77 3.68
N GLY A 88 -15.07 -9.00 4.18
CA GLY A 88 -13.97 -9.97 4.19
C GLY A 88 -13.32 -10.21 5.55
N GLY A 89 -13.75 -9.46 6.58
CA GLY A 89 -13.38 -9.70 7.97
C GLY A 89 -11.87 -9.63 8.20
N TRP A 90 -11.39 -10.51 9.07
CA TRP A 90 -9.98 -10.62 9.47
C TRP A 90 -8.99 -10.98 8.36
N GLY A 91 -9.47 -11.30 7.14
CA GLY A 91 -8.60 -11.54 5.98
C GLY A 91 -8.16 -10.25 5.26
N ARG A 92 -8.66 -9.10 5.71
CA ARG A 92 -8.31 -7.78 5.19
C ARG A 92 -8.03 -6.83 6.34
N THR A 93 -7.03 -5.99 6.17
CA THR A 93 -6.72 -4.89 7.08
C THR A 93 -7.13 -3.58 6.43
N ILE A 94 -7.99 -2.81 7.09
CA ILE A 94 -8.31 -1.42 6.75
C ILE A 94 -7.27 -0.54 7.44
N VAL A 95 -6.72 0.42 6.70
CA VAL A 95 -5.68 1.34 7.17
C VAL A 95 -6.13 2.77 6.93
N VAL A 96 -6.11 3.58 7.98
CA VAL A 96 -6.39 5.02 7.92
C VAL A 96 -5.06 5.77 7.93
N LEU A 97 -4.89 6.71 6.99
CA LEU A 97 -3.64 7.42 6.76
C LEU A 97 -3.72 8.87 7.23
N LYS A 98 -2.62 9.39 7.77
CA LYS A 98 -2.46 10.82 8.08
C LYS A 98 -2.58 11.64 6.81
N GLN A 99 -3.53 12.57 6.79
CA GLN A 99 -3.65 13.53 5.72
C GLN A 99 -2.73 14.72 5.97
N ARG A 100 -2.41 15.47 4.90
CA ARG A 100 -1.66 16.73 5.00
C ARG A 100 -2.30 17.77 5.93
N GLN A 101 -3.59 17.62 6.22
CA GLN A 101 -4.31 18.49 7.17
C GLN A 101 -4.18 17.99 8.61
N ASP A 102 -3.90 16.70 8.82
CA ASP A 102 -3.75 16.08 10.15
C ASP A 102 -2.37 16.35 10.77
N VAL A 103 -1.38 16.69 9.94
CA VAL A 103 -0.13 17.29 10.41
C VAL A 103 -0.41 18.75 10.77
N SER A 104 -0.64 19.00 12.06
CA SER A 104 -0.80 20.36 12.59
C SER A 104 0.24 21.29 11.96
N PRO A 105 -0.14 22.48 11.47
CA PRO A 105 0.82 23.46 10.97
C PRO A 105 1.70 23.92 12.14
N LYS A 106 2.83 23.25 12.35
CA LYS A 106 3.88 23.76 13.24
C LYS A 106 4.55 24.93 12.51
N GLN A 107 4.11 26.13 12.87
CA GLN A 107 4.86 27.39 12.84
C GLN A 107 5.29 27.88 11.45
N GLN A 108 4.37 28.54 10.75
CA GLN A 108 4.77 29.78 10.08
C GLN A 108 4.89 30.84 11.19
N ARG A 109 6.10 30.99 11.75
CA ARG A 109 6.43 32.26 12.40
C ARG A 109 6.36 33.32 11.31
N PRO A 110 5.67 34.45 11.50
CA PRO A 110 5.87 35.57 10.60
C PRO A 110 7.36 35.91 10.63
N ARG A 111 7.98 35.95 9.44
CA ARG A 111 9.20 36.75 9.28
C ARG A 111 8.77 38.20 9.36
N ASP A 112 9.54 38.94 10.13
CA ASP A 112 9.37 40.31 10.61
C ASP A 112 8.85 41.33 9.57
N ASP A 113 8.13 42.33 10.07
CA ASP A 113 8.46 43.77 9.90
C ASP A 113 7.93 44.56 11.12
#